data_AF-W1XRQ2-F1
#
_entry.id   AF-W1XRQ2-F1
#
_cell.length_a   1.000
_cell.length_b   1.000
_cell.length_c   1.000
_cell.angle_alpha   90.00
_cell.angle_beta   90.00
_cell.angle_gamma   90.00
#
_symmetry.space_group_name_H-M   'P 1'
#
loop_
_entity.id
_entity.type
_entity.pdbx_description
1 polymer ?
#
loop_
_entity_poly.entity_id
_entity_poly.type
_entity_poly.pdbx_seq_one_letter_code
_entity_poly.pdbx_strand_id
1 'polypeptide(L)'
;AIAAGFQGQRHWTDQYPNGDTAEAILNSSFDWNGVREPFVVATENDSLNGVAMLMGHQLTGTAQVFADVRTYWSPEAIERVTGHKLDGLAE
;
A
#
# COMPACT_ATOMS: atom_id res chain seq x y z
N ALA A 1 -0.97 -10.61 -16.93
CA ALA A 1 0.19 -10.51 -16.03
C ALA A 1 -0.27 -10.84 -14.62
N ILE A 2 0.53 -11.54 -13.81
CA ILE A 2 0.17 -11.91 -12.43
C ILE A 2 0.52 -10.82 -11.39
N ALA A 3 1.30 -9.81 -11.82
CA ALA A 3 1.53 -8.56 -11.12
C ALA A 3 1.77 -7.45 -12.16
N ALA A 4 1.50 -6.20 -11.79
CA ALA A 4 1.71 -5.02 -12.60
C ALA A 4 2.15 -3.83 -11.75
N GLY A 5 2.56 -2.74 -12.39
CA GLY A 5 2.85 -1.47 -11.75
C GLY A 5 2.30 -0.32 -12.59
N PHE A 6 1.85 0.74 -11.92
CA PHE A 6 1.40 1.96 -12.58
C PHE A 6 2.29 3.12 -12.15
N GLN A 7 3.02 3.70 -13.10
CA GLN A 7 4.04 4.71 -12.77
C GLN A 7 3.41 5.95 -12.14
N GLY A 8 2.28 6.44 -12.66
CA GLY A 8 1.65 7.66 -12.18
C GLY A 8 2.58 8.89 -12.30
N GLN A 9 3.32 9.17 -11.24
CA GLN A 9 4.20 10.32 -11.18
C GLN A 9 5.38 10.22 -12.19
N ARG A 10 5.76 11.28 -12.90
CA ARG A 10 5.12 12.59 -13.03
C ARG A 10 4.30 12.73 -14.31
N HIS A 11 4.71 12.06 -15.39
CA HIS A 11 4.13 12.26 -16.72
C HIS A 11 2.61 12.03 -16.80
N TRP A 12 2.07 11.10 -16.01
CA TRP A 12 0.62 10.88 -15.97
C TRP A 12 -0.06 11.89 -15.07
N THR A 13 0.36 11.99 -13.81
CA THR A 13 -0.30 12.84 -12.79
C THR A 13 -0.18 14.34 -13.08
N ASP A 14 0.77 14.76 -13.91
CA ASP A 14 0.91 16.16 -14.32
C ASP A 14 -0.21 16.62 -15.27
N GLN A 15 -1.05 15.72 -15.79
CA GLN A 15 -2.11 16.05 -16.76
C GLN A 15 -3.40 15.22 -16.60
N TYR A 16 -3.35 14.06 -15.96
CA TYR A 16 -4.47 13.16 -15.73
C TYR A 16 -4.68 12.88 -14.24
N PRO A 17 -5.88 12.47 -13.81
CA PRO A 17 -6.11 12.04 -12.43
C PRO A 17 -5.14 10.92 -12.03
N ASN A 18 -4.72 10.90 -10.77
CA ASN A 18 -3.77 9.91 -10.27
C ASN A 18 -4.36 8.48 -10.17
N GLY A 19 -3.49 7.55 -9.80
CA GLY A 19 -3.81 6.12 -9.71
C GLY A 19 -4.54 5.70 -8.45
N ASP A 20 -4.61 6.54 -7.40
CA ASP A 20 -4.98 6.14 -6.03
C ASP A 20 -6.24 5.26 -5.96
N THR A 21 -7.32 5.68 -6.61
CA THR A 21 -8.59 4.92 -6.60
C THR A 21 -8.47 3.59 -7.34
N ALA A 22 -7.78 3.57 -8.48
CA ALA A 22 -7.57 2.35 -9.26
C ALA A 22 -6.65 1.37 -8.51
N GLU A 23 -5.55 1.86 -7.95
CA GLU A 23 -4.59 1.08 -7.15
C GLU A 23 -5.27 0.48 -5.92
N ALA A 24 -6.08 1.26 -5.20
CA ALA A 24 -6.83 0.78 -4.03
C ALA A 24 -7.86 -0.30 -4.40
N ILE A 25 -8.66 -0.10 -5.45
CA ILE A 25 -9.73 -1.03 -5.84
C ILE A 25 -9.17 -2.30 -6.49
N LEU A 26 -8.11 -2.20 -7.29
CA LEU A 26 -7.51 -3.38 -7.93
C LEU A 26 -6.86 -4.32 -6.90
N ASN A 27 -6.15 -3.76 -5.91
CA ASN A 27 -5.56 -4.53 -4.81
C ASN A 27 -6.58 -4.97 -3.75
N SER A 28 -7.83 -4.49 -3.81
CA SER A 28 -8.91 -4.93 -2.92
C SER A 28 -9.50 -6.27 -3.37
N SER A 29 -10.00 -7.06 -2.42
CA SER A 29 -10.68 -8.34 -2.66
C SER A 29 -12.13 -8.20 -3.12
N PHE A 30 -12.56 -7.01 -3.53
CA PHE A 30 -13.89 -6.76 -4.06
C PHE A 30 -13.92 -5.46 -4.86
N ASP A 31 -14.88 -5.35 -5.76
CA ASP A 31 -15.28 -4.10 -6.38
C ASP A 31 -16.79 -4.11 -6.66
N TRP A 32 -17.28 -3.22 -7.54
CA TRP A 32 -18.69 -3.14 -7.91
C TRP A 32 -19.24 -4.43 -8.57
N ASN A 33 -18.38 -5.35 -9.01
CA ASN A 33 -18.78 -6.67 -9.53
C ASN A 33 -18.85 -7.75 -8.44
N GLY A 34 -18.59 -7.40 -7.18
CA GLY A 34 -18.59 -8.31 -6.04
C GLY A 34 -17.19 -8.72 -5.57
N VAL A 35 -17.15 -9.75 -4.71
CA VAL A 35 -15.93 -10.29 -4.13
C VAL A 35 -15.14 -11.06 -5.19
N ARG A 36 -13.83 -10.85 -5.24
CA ARG A 36 -12.91 -11.51 -6.17
C ARG A 36 -11.50 -11.62 -5.58
N GLU A 37 -10.66 -12.37 -6.25
CA GLU A 37 -9.22 -12.35 -5.99
C GLU A 37 -8.67 -10.91 -6.21
N PRO A 38 -7.85 -10.40 -5.28
CA PRO A 38 -7.19 -9.11 -5.45
C PRO A 38 -6.13 -9.22 -6.55
N PHE A 39 -6.04 -8.20 -7.40
CA PHE A 39 -4.89 -8.06 -8.29
C PHE A 39 -3.68 -7.56 -7.51
N VAL A 40 -2.48 -7.70 -8.08
CA VAL A 40 -1.25 -7.09 -7.55
C VAL A 40 -0.85 -5.94 -8.47
N VAL A 41 -1.08 -4.70 -8.04
CA VAL A 41 -0.74 -3.48 -8.77
C VAL A 41 0.06 -2.55 -7.88
N ALA A 42 1.36 -2.43 -8.15
CA ALA A 42 2.25 -1.60 -7.35
C ALA A 42 2.17 -0.12 -7.75
N THR A 43 1.92 0.73 -6.74
CA THR A 43 2.04 2.19 -6.82
C THR A 43 3.43 2.59 -7.31
N GLU A 44 3.48 3.67 -8.09
CA GLU A 44 4.72 4.27 -8.64
C GLU A 44 5.57 3.33 -9.51
N ASN A 45 4.96 2.24 -10.00
CA ASN A 45 5.64 1.18 -10.74
C ASN A 45 6.87 0.62 -9.98
N ASP A 46 6.80 0.57 -8.64
CA ASP A 46 7.79 -0.13 -7.82
C ASP A 46 7.63 -1.64 -8.01
N SER A 47 8.33 -2.16 -9.02
CA SER A 47 8.33 -3.58 -9.35
C SER A 47 8.83 -4.47 -8.21
N LEU A 48 9.72 -3.98 -7.34
CA LEU A 48 10.28 -4.79 -6.25
C LEU A 48 9.27 -4.93 -5.12
N ASN A 49 8.57 -3.85 -4.77
CA ASN A 49 7.45 -3.96 -3.83
C ASN A 49 6.30 -4.80 -4.44
N GLY A 50 6.07 -4.70 -5.75
CA GLY A 50 5.17 -5.59 -6.48
C GLY A 50 5.52 -7.08 -6.38
N VAL A 51 6.81 -7.45 -6.37
CA VAL A 51 7.26 -8.83 -6.13
C VAL A 51 6.99 -9.26 -4.68
N ALA A 52 7.21 -8.39 -3.69
CA ALA A 52 6.91 -8.68 -2.29
C ALA A 52 5.39 -8.89 -2.07
N MET A 53 4.57 -8.01 -2.64
CA MET A 53 3.12 -8.16 -2.66
C MET A 53 2.72 -9.48 -3.34
N LEU A 54 3.27 -9.79 -4.52
CA LEU A 54 2.98 -11.04 -5.22
C LEU A 54 3.35 -12.26 -4.36
N MET A 55 4.52 -12.26 -3.71
CA MET A 55 4.93 -13.35 -2.82
C MET A 55 3.94 -13.52 -1.67
N GLY A 56 3.55 -12.43 -0.99
CA GLY A 56 2.55 -12.46 0.07
C GLY A 56 1.22 -13.03 -0.42
N HIS A 57 0.74 -12.53 -1.56
CA HIS A 57 -0.51 -12.97 -2.17
C HIS A 57 -0.50 -14.47 -2.51
N GLN A 58 0.57 -14.97 -3.13
CA GLN A 58 0.70 -16.40 -3.50
C GLN A 58 0.83 -17.33 -2.29
N LEU A 59 1.33 -16.82 -1.15
CA LEU A 59 1.47 -17.61 0.09
C LEU A 59 0.19 -17.63 0.93
N THR A 60 -0.58 -16.53 0.95
CA THR A 60 -1.72 -16.37 1.86
C THR A 60 -3.07 -16.39 1.18
N GLY A 61 -3.13 -16.16 -0.13
CA GLY A 61 -4.38 -15.95 -0.88
C GLY A 61 -5.11 -14.64 -0.52
N THR A 62 -4.48 -13.72 0.21
CA THR A 62 -5.12 -12.48 0.69
C THR A 62 -4.70 -11.25 -0.11
N ALA A 63 -5.46 -10.16 0.03
CA ALA A 63 -5.07 -8.83 -0.45
C ALA A 63 -3.79 -8.34 0.24
N GLN A 64 -3.07 -7.45 -0.46
CA GLN A 64 -1.76 -6.96 -0.04
C GLN A 64 -1.81 -5.44 0.05
N VAL A 65 -1.30 -4.90 1.16
CA VAL A 65 -1.24 -3.45 1.40
C VAL A 65 0.13 -2.94 0.96
N PHE A 66 0.14 -2.00 0.02
CA PHE A 66 1.31 -1.19 -0.29
C PHE A 66 1.46 -0.08 0.76
N ALA A 67 2.67 0.18 1.25
CA ALA A 67 2.90 1.25 2.20
C ALA A 67 4.31 1.84 2.06
N ASP A 68 4.41 3.16 2.26
CA ASP A 68 5.67 3.80 2.61
C ASP A 68 6.01 3.52 4.07
N VAL A 69 7.27 3.16 4.34
CA VAL A 69 7.82 3.15 5.71
C VAL A 69 8.12 4.60 6.10
N ARG A 70 7.06 5.34 6.40
CA ARG A 70 7.10 6.80 6.40
C ARG A 70 7.84 7.40 7.60
N THR A 71 7.64 6.87 8.80
CA THR A 71 8.16 7.51 10.03
C THR A 71 8.37 6.51 11.15
N TYR A 72 9.51 6.63 11.82
CA TYR A 72 9.74 6.06 13.14
C TYR A 72 9.37 7.10 14.20
N TRP A 73 8.51 6.70 15.13
CA TRP A 73 8.10 7.51 16.26
C TRP A 73 8.70 6.92 17.53
N SER A 74 9.77 7.53 18.05
CA SER A 74 10.32 7.11 19.34
C SER A 74 9.34 7.45 20.48
N PRO A 75 9.39 6.71 21.60
CA PRO A 75 8.56 7.01 22.77
C PRO A 75 8.72 8.46 23.24
N GLU A 76 9.94 8.97 23.26
CA GLU A 76 10.24 10.36 23.65
C GLU A 76 9.68 11.36 22.64
N ALA A 77 9.69 11.03 21.35
CA ALA A 77 9.14 11.89 20.31
C ALA A 77 7.61 11.99 20.42
N ILE A 78 6.93 10.87 20.70
CA ILE A 78 5.47 10.85 20.94
C ILE A 78 5.13 11.61 22.22
N GLU A 79 5.79 11.33 23.34
CA GLU A 79 5.53 12.02 24.60
C GLU A 79 5.78 13.53 24.47
N ARG A 80 6.86 13.93 23.77
CA ARG A 80 7.17 15.36 23.54
C ARG A 80 6.06 16.10 22.79
N VAL A 81 5.41 15.49 21.80
CA VAL A 81 4.42 16.20 20.96
C VAL A 81 2.97 15.95 21.36
N THR A 82 2.69 14.89 22.11
CA THR A 82 1.33 14.51 22.52
C THR A 82 1.11 14.55 24.03
N GLY A 83 2.17 14.52 24.84
CA GLY A 83 2.11 14.31 26.29
C GLY A 83 1.76 12.87 26.70
N HIS A 84 1.61 11.96 25.74
CA HIS A 84 1.24 10.56 25.99
C HIS A 84 2.47 9.66 26.00
N LYS A 85 2.54 8.78 27.00
CA LYS A 85 3.53 7.70 27.05
C LYS A 85 2.96 6.46 26.38
N LEU A 86 3.71 5.92 25.43
CA LEU A 86 3.37 4.66 24.78
C LEU A 86 3.38 3.51 25.79
N ASP A 87 2.56 2.50 25.50
CA ASP A 87 2.45 1.28 26.29
C ASP A 87 2.18 0.04 25.41
N GLY A 88 2.29 -1.15 26.01
CA GLY A 88 1.99 -2.41 25.35
C GLY A 88 2.90 -2.70 24.16
N LEU A 89 2.33 -3.14 23.03
CA LEU A 89 3.10 -3.41 21.80
C LEU A 89 3.66 -2.14 21.13
N ALA A 90 3.21 -0.96 21.58
CA ALA A 90 3.65 0.32 21.05
C ALA A 90 4.75 0.98 21.90
N GLU A 91 5.11 0.44 23.08
CA GLU A 91 6.19 0.94 23.93
C GLU A 91 7.57 0.89 23.26
#